data_AF-A0A1U7VCQ5-F1
#
_entry.id   AF-A0A1U7VCQ5-F1
#
_cell.length_a   1.000
_cell.length_b   1.000
_cell.length_c   1.000
_cell.angle_alpha   90.00
_cell.angle_beta   90.00
_cell.angle_gamma   90.00
#
_symmetry.space_group_name_H-M   'P 1'
#
loop_
_entity.id
_entity.type
_entity.pdbx_description
1 polymer ?
#
loop_
_entity_poly.entity_id
_entity_poly.type
_entity_poly.pdbx_seq_one_letter_code
_entity_poly.pdbx_strand_id
1 'polypeptide(L)'
;MKRYRNGEIWDFEQEMQQLLGDGFCEEREVILGLDGDTTCTVCVCMPLLPFADSLPDPPPILSRAVAGCSNHNSVGETAARDALELVMADALSKAGSTRFCVQAVCLAVSGVNHPTDEERILNWLREIFPIHVQFFVQNDAVAALASGTMGKLHGCVLIAGTGTIAYGFTEDGRDARAAGAGPVLGDWGSGYGIAAQALTAAVRAYDGRGPYTALTPSILRKLDLSSPDELIGWTYSDPSWARIAALVPVVVSCAEGGDEVANKILRNAVQELASSVKAVVRRLHLCGEDGNDPFPLVMVGGVLEANNKWDIGREVINCIHKDFPGVHPICPKVEPAIGAALLAWNFLARYSR
;
A
#
# COMPACT_ATOMS: atom_id res chain seq x y z
N MET A 1 1.78 10.44 23.86
CA MET A 1 2.90 10.10 22.96
C MET A 1 4.18 10.54 23.65
N LYS A 2 4.99 9.60 24.17
CA LYS A 2 6.30 9.95 24.75
C LYS A 2 7.18 10.38 23.57
N ARG A 3 7.59 11.65 23.55
CA ARG A 3 8.64 12.12 22.64
C ARG A 3 9.95 11.51 23.16
N TYR A 4 10.43 10.46 22.53
CA TYR A 4 11.78 9.97 22.73
C TYR A 4 12.73 11.04 22.19
N ARG A 5 13.71 11.46 22.98
CA ARG A 5 14.78 12.33 22.45
C ARG A 5 15.64 11.49 21.51
N ASN A 6 16.00 12.02 20.33
CA ASN A 6 16.94 11.37 19.40
C ASN A 6 18.15 10.83 20.17
N GLY A 7 18.21 9.50 20.35
CA GLY A 7 19.11 8.82 21.26
C GLY A 7 18.46 7.64 21.99
N GLU A 8 17.29 7.84 22.61
CA GLU A 8 16.67 6.83 23.50
C GLU A 8 16.03 5.64 22.76
N ILE A 9 15.77 5.78 21.45
CA ILE A 9 15.07 4.75 20.66
C ILE A 9 15.88 3.46 20.54
N TRP A 10 17.22 3.56 20.54
CA TRP A 10 18.14 2.43 20.36
C TRP A 10 18.83 1.98 21.65
N ASP A 11 18.45 2.53 22.81
CA ASP A 11 19.06 2.20 24.11
C ASP A 11 18.99 0.69 24.42
N PHE A 12 17.98 0.00 23.89
CA PHE A 12 17.83 -1.45 24.04
C PHE A 12 19.05 -2.24 23.51
N GLU A 13 19.78 -1.70 22.53
CA GLU A 13 20.98 -2.38 21.99
C GLU A 13 22.10 -2.45 23.04
N GLN A 14 22.24 -1.42 23.87
CA GLN A 14 23.23 -1.43 24.96
C GLN A 14 22.84 -2.41 26.06
N GLU A 15 21.56 -2.46 26.42
CA GLU A 15 21.04 -3.44 27.38
C GLU A 15 21.23 -4.88 26.85
N MET A 16 20.95 -5.10 25.57
CA MET A 16 21.17 -6.39 24.91
C MET A 16 22.64 -6.80 24.90
N GLN A 17 23.56 -5.89 24.56
CA GLN A 17 25.00 -6.17 24.61
C GLN A 17 25.47 -6.52 26.03
N GLN A 18 24.95 -5.84 27.05
CA GLN A 18 25.25 -6.14 28.46
C GLN A 18 24.68 -7.50 28.91
N LEU A 19 23.51 -7.88 28.42
CA LEU A 19 22.84 -9.14 28.80
C LEU A 19 23.42 -10.38 28.09
N LEU A 20 23.89 -10.22 26.85
CA LEU A 20 24.20 -11.34 25.95
C LEU A 20 25.71 -11.50 25.67
N GLY A 21 26.54 -10.52 26.02
CA GLY A 21 27.99 -10.54 25.85
C GLY A 21 28.47 -10.33 24.40
N ASP A 22 29.79 -10.33 24.20
CA ASP A 22 30.44 -9.97 22.91
C ASP A 22 30.11 -10.92 21.74
N GLY A 23 29.55 -12.10 21.99
CA GLY A 23 29.27 -13.14 20.98
C GLY A 23 27.87 -13.15 20.37
N PHE A 24 26.99 -12.18 20.70
CA PHE A 24 25.57 -12.27 20.32
C PHE A 24 25.28 -12.05 18.83
N CYS A 25 26.07 -11.24 18.11
CA CYS A 25 25.80 -10.95 16.69
C CYS A 25 26.42 -11.95 15.70
N GLU A 26 27.17 -12.96 16.15
CA GLU A 26 27.97 -13.80 15.24
C GLU A 26 27.16 -14.81 14.40
N GLU A 27 25.85 -15.02 14.60
CA GLU A 27 25.15 -16.12 13.88
C GLU A 27 23.74 -15.83 13.33
N ARG A 28 23.17 -14.63 13.48
CA ARG A 28 21.81 -14.38 12.97
C ARG A 28 21.69 -13.07 12.22
N GLU A 29 22.17 -13.11 10.98
CA GLU A 29 21.90 -12.07 9.99
C GLU A 29 20.39 -11.95 9.74
N VAL A 30 19.90 -10.71 9.64
CA VAL A 30 18.49 -10.41 9.43
C VAL A 30 18.29 -9.41 8.30
N ILE A 31 17.06 -9.34 7.81
CA ILE A 31 16.60 -8.38 6.81
C ILE A 31 15.32 -7.72 7.29
N LEU A 32 15.16 -6.44 6.97
CA LEU A 32 13.98 -5.66 7.32
C LEU A 32 13.16 -5.35 6.07
N GLY A 33 11.86 -5.60 6.15
CA GLY A 33 10.88 -5.17 5.16
C GLY A 33 9.91 -4.19 5.77
N LEU A 34 9.75 -3.03 5.14
CA LEU A 34 8.85 -1.99 5.60
C LEU A 34 7.83 -1.64 4.52
N ASP A 35 6.60 -1.47 4.96
CA ASP A 35 5.47 -0.97 4.19
C ASP A 35 4.85 0.20 4.94
N GLY A 36 4.89 1.40 4.36
CA GLY A 36 4.28 2.59 4.93
C GLY A 36 3.22 3.16 4.02
N ASP A 37 1.97 3.13 4.48
CA ASP A 37 0.85 3.76 3.78
C ASP A 37 0.50 5.11 4.43
N THR A 38 -0.63 5.70 3.99
CA THR A 38 -1.09 6.99 4.54
C THR A 38 -1.57 6.93 6.00
N THR A 39 -1.70 5.74 6.58
CA THR A 39 -2.30 5.50 7.90
C THR A 39 -1.28 4.97 8.91
N CYS A 40 -0.47 3.98 8.55
CA CYS A 40 0.51 3.37 9.44
C CYS A 40 1.74 2.89 8.67
N THR A 41 2.78 2.54 9.42
CA THR A 41 3.97 1.90 8.90
C THR A 41 4.15 0.56 9.60
N VAL A 42 4.34 -0.51 8.84
CA VAL A 42 4.62 -1.85 9.32
C VAL A 42 6.07 -2.18 9.03
N CYS A 43 6.78 -2.74 10.01
CA CYS A 43 8.11 -3.31 9.82
C CYS A 43 8.09 -4.78 10.20
N VAL A 44 8.65 -5.61 9.34
CA VAL A 44 8.84 -7.04 9.54
C VAL A 44 10.34 -7.34 9.56
N CYS A 45 10.79 -8.06 10.59
CA CYS A 45 12.13 -8.60 10.66
C CYS A 45 12.10 -10.08 10.28
N MET A 46 12.90 -10.45 9.27
CA MET A 46 13.06 -11.84 8.82
C MET A 46 14.51 -12.29 8.98
N PRO A 47 14.78 -13.58 9.26
CA PRO A 47 16.14 -14.08 9.21
C PRO A 47 16.65 -14.04 7.76
N LEU A 48 17.94 -13.77 7.57
CA LEU A 48 18.55 -13.92 6.25
C LEU A 48 18.60 -15.42 5.91
N LEU A 49 17.78 -15.82 4.94
CA LEU A 49 17.72 -17.20 4.48
C LEU A 49 18.83 -17.47 3.45
N PRO A 50 19.38 -18.70 3.39
CA PRO A 50 20.26 -19.10 2.30
C PRO A 50 19.59 -18.88 0.94
N PHE A 51 20.35 -18.38 -0.03
CA PHE A 51 19.87 -18.13 -1.40
C PHE A 51 19.56 -19.45 -2.12
N ALA A 52 18.33 -19.95 -1.95
CA ALA A 52 17.81 -21.17 -2.57
C ALA A 52 16.68 -20.85 -3.55
N ASP A 53 16.38 -21.79 -4.46
CA ASP A 53 15.34 -21.61 -5.48
C ASP A 53 13.91 -21.58 -4.91
N SER A 54 13.72 -22.06 -3.68
CA SER A 54 12.43 -22.08 -2.99
C SER A 54 12.54 -21.52 -1.57
N LEU A 55 11.70 -20.53 -1.25
CA LEU A 55 11.52 -20.00 0.10
C LEU A 55 10.49 -20.82 0.88
N PRO A 56 10.56 -20.86 2.22
CA PRO A 56 9.50 -21.42 3.06
C PRO A 56 8.16 -20.71 2.81
N ASP A 57 7.05 -21.46 2.87
CA ASP A 57 5.68 -20.94 2.80
C ASP A 57 4.91 -21.33 4.09
N PRO A 58 4.59 -20.37 4.99
CA PRO A 58 4.88 -18.94 4.89
C PRO A 58 6.36 -18.61 5.18
N PRO A 59 6.87 -17.44 4.73
CA PRO A 59 8.21 -16.99 5.08
C PRO A 59 8.37 -16.84 6.60
N PRO A 60 9.55 -17.19 7.18
CA PRO A 60 9.77 -17.06 8.61
C PRO A 60 9.89 -15.60 9.02
N ILE A 61 9.12 -15.22 10.05
CA ILE A 61 9.10 -13.87 10.61
C ILE A 61 9.60 -13.94 12.05
N LEU A 62 10.64 -13.17 12.38
CA LEU A 62 11.16 -13.06 13.74
C LEU A 62 10.31 -12.09 14.57
N SER A 63 9.91 -10.98 13.95
CA SER A 63 9.09 -9.97 14.63
C SER A 63 8.31 -9.11 13.64
N ARG A 64 7.29 -8.45 14.18
CA ARG A 64 6.46 -7.47 13.49
C ARG A 64 6.20 -6.27 14.40
N ALA A 65 6.37 -5.07 13.87
CA ALA A 65 6.13 -3.81 14.54
C ALA A 65 5.23 -2.90 13.70
N VAL A 66 4.49 -2.00 14.36
CA VAL A 66 3.62 -1.01 13.71
C VAL A 66 3.82 0.33 14.37
N ALA A 67 4.01 1.39 13.57
CA ALA A 67 4.05 2.77 14.02
C ALA A 67 3.08 3.63 13.20
N GLY A 68 3.09 4.94 13.47
CA GLY A 68 2.29 5.91 12.72
C GLY A 68 2.69 6.02 11.25
N CYS A 69 1.95 6.86 10.53
CA CYS A 69 2.20 7.18 9.13
C CYS A 69 3.63 7.71 8.90
N SER A 70 4.31 7.16 7.90
CA SER A 70 5.66 7.60 7.46
C SER A 70 5.64 8.40 6.16
N ASN A 71 4.44 8.76 5.65
CA ASN A 71 4.31 9.63 4.49
C ASN A 71 4.62 11.08 4.88
N HIS A 72 5.79 11.57 4.47
CA HIS A 72 6.23 12.94 4.76
C HIS A 72 5.28 14.02 4.22
N ASN A 73 4.54 13.74 3.14
CA ASN A 73 3.56 14.68 2.59
C ASN A 73 2.32 14.81 3.49
N SER A 74 2.07 13.83 4.36
CA SER A 74 0.93 13.81 5.27
C SER A 74 1.28 14.33 6.66
N VAL A 75 2.41 13.90 7.23
CA VAL A 75 2.76 14.19 8.64
C VAL A 75 3.96 15.13 8.79
N GLY A 76 4.61 15.51 7.69
CA GLY A 76 5.86 16.26 7.70
C GLY A 76 7.08 15.37 7.90
N GLU A 77 8.24 15.94 7.60
CA GLU A 77 9.52 15.22 7.55
C GLU A 77 9.95 14.60 8.89
N THR A 78 9.93 15.39 9.96
CA THR A 78 10.37 14.93 11.28
C THR A 78 9.51 13.78 11.80
N ALA A 79 8.18 13.92 11.71
CA ALA A 79 7.27 12.88 12.20
C ALA A 79 7.39 11.59 11.38
N ALA A 80 7.59 11.69 10.06
CA ALA A 80 7.81 10.54 9.20
C ALA A 80 9.11 9.80 9.57
N ARG A 81 10.21 10.53 9.77
CA ARG A 81 11.49 9.98 10.21
C ARG A 81 11.38 9.29 11.57
N ASP A 82 10.76 9.95 12.56
CA ASP A 82 10.57 9.40 13.90
C ASP A 82 9.73 8.11 13.85
N ALA A 83 8.70 8.05 13.01
CA ALA A 83 7.87 6.86 12.83
C ALA A 83 8.66 5.69 12.22
N LEU A 84 9.51 5.96 11.22
CA LEU A 84 10.39 4.96 10.61
C LEU A 84 11.42 4.42 11.62
N GLU A 85 12.08 5.31 12.36
CA GLU A 85 13.09 4.91 13.33
C GLU A 85 12.47 4.09 14.47
N LEU A 86 11.31 4.51 14.98
CA LEU A 86 10.57 3.80 16.03
C LEU A 86 10.15 2.40 15.59
N VAL A 87 9.60 2.26 14.37
CA VAL A 87 9.10 0.95 13.91
C VAL A 87 10.24 -0.04 13.64
N MET A 88 11.38 0.44 13.15
CA MET A 88 12.57 -0.40 12.94
C MET A 88 13.20 -0.83 14.27
N ALA A 89 13.31 0.08 15.23
CA ALA A 89 13.82 -0.23 16.56
C ALA A 89 12.93 -1.22 17.31
N ASP A 90 11.61 -1.03 17.28
CA ASP A 90 10.65 -1.96 17.91
C ASP A 90 10.69 -3.35 17.26
N ALA A 91 10.82 -3.43 15.93
CA ALA A 91 10.97 -4.71 15.24
C ALA A 91 12.27 -5.42 15.65
N LEU A 92 13.41 -4.71 15.67
CA LEU A 92 14.70 -5.29 16.04
C LEU A 92 14.75 -5.72 17.51
N SER A 93 14.23 -4.89 18.41
CA SER A 93 14.09 -5.21 19.84
C SER A 93 13.28 -6.48 20.06
N LYS A 94 12.10 -6.60 19.43
CA LYS A 94 11.25 -7.81 19.50
C LYS A 94 11.89 -9.05 18.88
N ALA A 95 12.70 -8.88 17.84
CA ALA A 95 13.44 -9.98 17.22
C ALA A 95 14.66 -10.41 18.06
N GLY A 96 15.04 -9.65 19.09
CA GLY A 96 16.32 -9.82 19.75
C GLY A 96 17.47 -9.65 18.77
N SER A 97 17.43 -8.61 17.94
CA SER A 97 18.49 -8.29 16.97
C SER A 97 18.91 -6.83 17.11
N THR A 98 20.08 -6.49 16.59
CA THR A 98 20.59 -5.11 16.56
C THR A 98 20.79 -4.67 15.13
N ARG A 99 21.00 -3.36 14.92
CA ARG A 99 21.30 -2.78 13.62
C ARG A 99 22.55 -3.37 12.96
N PHE A 100 23.49 -3.91 13.73
CA PHE A 100 24.71 -4.52 13.22
C PHE A 100 24.48 -5.88 12.56
N CYS A 101 23.41 -6.58 12.95
CA CYS A 101 23.05 -7.88 12.37
C CYS A 101 22.18 -7.72 11.10
N VAL A 102 21.79 -6.50 10.70
CA VAL A 102 20.93 -6.25 9.53
C VAL A 102 21.76 -6.21 8.25
N GLN A 103 21.44 -7.05 7.27
CA GLN A 103 22.16 -7.08 5.98
C GLN A 103 21.49 -6.20 4.92
N ALA A 104 20.16 -6.11 4.93
CA ALA A 104 19.43 -5.23 4.04
C ALA A 104 18.11 -4.73 4.64
N VAL A 105 17.69 -3.56 4.17
CA VAL A 105 16.39 -2.95 4.45
C VAL A 105 15.73 -2.59 3.14
N CYS A 106 14.53 -3.12 2.89
CA CYS A 106 13.66 -2.61 1.85
C CYS A 106 12.56 -1.77 2.47
N LEU A 107 12.54 -0.49 2.12
CA LEU A 107 11.54 0.47 2.54
C LEU A 107 10.61 0.79 1.36
N ALA A 108 9.39 0.31 1.40
CA ALA A 108 8.35 0.69 0.45
C ALA A 108 7.37 1.63 1.13
N VAL A 109 7.34 2.90 0.72
CA VAL A 109 6.49 3.90 1.37
C VAL A 109 5.74 4.76 0.37
N SER A 110 4.52 5.09 0.75
CA SER A 110 3.67 6.02 0.01
C SER A 110 4.31 7.41 0.00
N GLY A 111 4.27 8.06 -1.17
CA GLY A 111 4.87 9.38 -1.38
C GLY A 111 6.29 9.36 -1.95
N VAL A 112 6.96 8.20 -2.02
CA VAL A 112 8.20 8.06 -2.83
C VAL A 112 7.80 7.94 -4.29
N ASN A 113 7.90 9.06 -5.00
CA ASN A 113 7.47 9.17 -6.40
C ASN A 113 8.56 9.73 -7.32
N HIS A 114 9.58 10.37 -6.75
CA HIS A 114 10.67 11.00 -7.49
C HIS A 114 12.01 10.56 -6.91
N PRO A 115 13.09 10.48 -7.71
CA PRO A 115 14.43 10.11 -7.21
C PRO A 115 14.92 10.94 -6.02
N THR A 116 14.47 12.20 -5.89
CA THR A 116 14.78 13.06 -4.74
C THR A 116 14.13 12.59 -3.44
N ASP A 117 12.95 11.97 -3.51
CA ASP A 117 12.28 11.41 -2.33
C ASP A 117 12.98 10.12 -1.88
N GLU A 118 13.40 9.30 -2.85
CA GLU A 118 14.20 8.11 -2.62
C GLU A 118 15.53 8.47 -1.95
N GLU A 119 16.28 9.43 -2.50
CA GLU A 119 17.57 9.86 -1.98
C GLU A 119 17.46 10.44 -0.56
N ARG A 120 16.39 11.19 -0.27
CA ARG A 120 16.12 11.72 1.07
C ARG A 120 16.00 10.61 2.11
N ILE A 121 15.21 9.59 1.82
CA ILE A 121 15.02 8.44 2.71
C ILE A 121 16.30 7.63 2.84
N LEU A 122 17.03 7.40 1.73
CA LEU A 122 18.32 6.73 1.75
C LEU A 122 19.31 7.42 2.69
N ASN A 123 19.32 8.76 2.72
CA ASN A 123 20.15 9.52 3.64
C ASN A 123 19.76 9.29 5.10
N TRP A 124 18.47 9.24 5.43
CA TRP A 124 18.04 8.90 6.80
C TRP A 124 18.45 7.49 7.20
N LEU A 125 18.32 6.50 6.30
CA LEU A 125 18.71 5.12 6.57
C LEU A 125 20.23 5.00 6.82
N ARG A 126 21.05 5.74 6.05
CA ARG A 126 22.51 5.80 6.23
C ARG A 126 22.93 6.44 7.56
N GLU A 127 22.11 7.32 8.15
CA GLU A 127 22.35 7.88 9.48
C GLU A 127 22.00 6.89 10.60
N ILE A 128 21.07 5.97 10.35
CA ILE A 128 20.56 5.03 11.35
C ILE A 128 21.41 3.75 11.40
N PHE A 129 21.78 3.21 10.24
CA PHE A 129 22.37 1.88 10.11
C PHE A 129 23.87 1.90 9.79
N PRO A 130 24.61 0.83 10.13
CA PRO A 130 26.00 0.66 9.73
C PRO A 130 26.22 0.68 8.21
N ILE A 131 27.47 0.97 7.81
CA ILE A 131 27.84 1.14 6.39
C ILE A 131 27.69 -0.13 5.52
N HIS A 132 27.65 -1.32 6.12
CA HIS A 132 27.51 -2.57 5.36
C HIS A 132 26.07 -2.84 4.89
N VAL A 133 25.08 -2.22 5.54
CA VAL A 133 23.66 -2.47 5.29
C VAL A 133 23.26 -1.93 3.91
N GLN A 134 22.61 -2.77 3.11
CA GLN A 134 22.06 -2.37 1.81
C GLN A 134 20.65 -1.80 1.95
N PHE A 135 20.35 -0.72 1.24
CA PHE A 135 19.05 -0.06 1.29
C PHE A 135 18.36 -0.10 -0.07
N PHE A 136 17.08 -0.47 -0.07
CA PHE A 136 16.21 -0.42 -1.24
C PHE A 136 15.01 0.43 -0.87
N VAL A 137 14.89 1.61 -1.46
CA VAL A 137 13.76 2.51 -1.22
C VAL A 137 12.87 2.48 -2.45
N GLN A 138 11.59 2.21 -2.25
CA GLN A 138 10.63 1.97 -3.31
C GLN A 138 9.28 2.62 -2.97
N ASN A 139 8.43 2.72 -3.99
CA ASN A 139 7.02 3.04 -3.81
C ASN A 139 6.29 1.89 -3.09
N ASP A 140 5.29 2.19 -2.26
CA ASP A 140 4.44 1.22 -1.56
C ASP A 140 3.84 0.15 -2.49
N ALA A 141 3.49 0.53 -3.73
CA ALA A 141 3.01 -0.41 -4.75
C ALA A 141 4.00 -1.54 -5.07
N VAL A 142 5.30 -1.31 -4.92
CA VAL A 142 6.32 -2.34 -5.19
C VAL A 142 6.27 -3.45 -4.15
N ALA A 143 6.09 -3.10 -2.86
CA ALA A 143 5.91 -4.08 -1.79
C ALA A 143 4.58 -4.83 -1.93
N ALA A 144 3.52 -4.14 -2.34
CA ALA A 144 2.23 -4.76 -2.62
C ALA A 144 2.30 -5.76 -3.79
N LEU A 145 3.04 -5.44 -4.86
CA LEU A 145 3.30 -6.39 -5.94
C LEU A 145 4.08 -7.60 -5.43
N ALA A 146 5.14 -7.35 -4.67
CA ALA A 146 6.02 -8.39 -4.14
C ALA A 146 5.32 -9.34 -3.16
N SER A 147 4.32 -8.87 -2.40
CA SER A 147 3.57 -9.75 -1.49
C SER A 147 2.66 -10.74 -2.22
N GLY A 148 2.13 -10.38 -3.39
CA GLY A 148 1.37 -11.31 -4.24
C GLY A 148 2.25 -12.26 -5.04
N THR A 149 3.48 -11.87 -5.36
CA THR A 149 4.40 -12.60 -6.24
C THR A 149 5.56 -13.29 -5.49
N MET A 150 5.52 -13.28 -4.15
CA MET A 150 6.55 -13.84 -3.28
C MET A 150 7.96 -13.30 -3.58
N GLY A 151 8.06 -11.97 -3.70
CA GLY A 151 9.31 -11.24 -3.91
C GLY A 151 9.73 -11.06 -5.37
N LYS A 152 8.98 -11.59 -6.34
CA LYS A 152 9.30 -11.44 -7.78
C LYS A 152 8.68 -10.16 -8.36
N LEU A 153 9.49 -9.21 -8.80
CA LEU A 153 8.99 -8.02 -9.50
C LEU A 153 8.64 -8.32 -10.95
N HIS A 154 7.45 -8.89 -11.17
CA HIS A 154 6.89 -9.15 -12.48
C HIS A 154 5.36 -9.07 -12.45
N GLY A 155 4.76 -8.51 -13.50
CA GLY A 155 3.32 -8.37 -13.67
C GLY A 155 2.82 -6.99 -13.27
N CYS A 156 1.59 -6.92 -12.77
CA CYS A 156 0.93 -5.67 -12.38
C CYS A 156 0.34 -5.80 -10.98
N VAL A 157 0.39 -4.73 -10.20
CA VAL A 157 -0.40 -4.54 -8.99
C VAL A 157 -1.48 -3.50 -9.25
N LEU A 158 -2.67 -3.71 -8.70
CA LEU A 158 -3.72 -2.71 -8.55
C LEU A 158 -3.98 -2.53 -7.06
N ILE A 159 -3.70 -1.34 -6.55
CA ILE A 159 -4.10 -0.93 -5.21
C ILE A 159 -5.34 -0.05 -5.33
N ALA A 160 -6.41 -0.36 -4.61
CA ALA A 160 -7.54 0.54 -4.41
C ALA A 160 -7.99 0.55 -2.93
N GLY A 161 -7.64 1.64 -2.24
CA GLY A 161 -8.00 1.93 -0.86
C GLY A 161 -8.54 3.35 -0.78
N THR A 162 -8.00 4.19 0.11
CA THR A 162 -8.32 5.63 0.12
C THR A 162 -7.98 6.29 -1.22
N GLY A 163 -6.80 5.97 -1.77
CA GLY A 163 -6.36 6.31 -3.14
C GLY A 163 -6.36 5.08 -4.05
N THR A 164 -5.84 5.22 -5.26
CA THR A 164 -5.68 4.08 -6.19
C THR A 164 -4.41 4.22 -7.02
N ILE A 165 -3.79 3.11 -7.38
CA ILE A 165 -2.64 3.07 -8.28
C ILE A 165 -2.59 1.72 -8.99
N ALA A 166 -2.26 1.72 -10.28
CA ALA A 166 -1.81 0.53 -10.99
C ALA A 166 -0.32 0.69 -11.31
N TYR A 167 0.49 -0.30 -10.93
CA TYR A 167 1.93 -0.27 -11.17
C TYR A 167 2.41 -1.64 -11.62
N GLY A 168 3.30 -1.70 -12.60
CA GLY A 168 3.75 -2.98 -13.14
C GLY A 168 5.21 -3.00 -13.49
N PHE A 169 5.74 -4.21 -13.58
CA PHE A 169 7.13 -4.51 -13.87
C PHE A 169 7.22 -5.67 -14.87
N THR A 170 8.19 -5.56 -15.76
CA THR A 170 8.63 -6.64 -16.65
C THR A 170 9.80 -7.39 -16.02
N GLU A 171 10.09 -8.62 -16.47
CA GLU A 171 11.21 -9.39 -15.92
C GLU A 171 12.58 -8.71 -16.15
N ASP A 172 12.70 -7.93 -17.23
CA ASP A 172 13.88 -7.13 -17.55
C ASP A 172 13.97 -5.80 -16.76
N GLY A 173 13.02 -5.55 -15.86
CA GLY A 173 13.06 -4.45 -14.90
C GLY A 173 12.46 -3.13 -15.40
N ARG A 174 11.85 -3.08 -16.60
CA ARG A 174 11.06 -1.90 -17.03
C ARG A 174 9.78 -1.83 -16.22
N ASP A 175 9.41 -0.62 -15.82
CA ASP A 175 8.22 -0.32 -15.03
C ASP A 175 7.25 0.64 -15.75
N ALA A 176 5.99 0.62 -15.34
CA ALA A 176 5.01 1.60 -15.80
C ALA A 176 3.88 1.77 -14.77
N ARG A 177 3.52 3.02 -14.49
CA ARG A 177 2.46 3.41 -13.55
C ARG A 177 1.26 4.05 -14.24
N ALA A 178 0.04 3.77 -13.80
CA ALA A 178 -1.19 4.51 -14.12
C ALA A 178 -1.96 4.85 -12.84
N ALA A 179 -2.73 5.93 -12.88
CA ALA A 179 -3.37 6.53 -11.69
C ALA A 179 -2.33 6.84 -10.59
N GLY A 180 -2.77 7.03 -9.34
CA GLY A 180 -1.90 7.35 -8.20
C GLY A 180 -1.45 8.81 -8.21
N ALA A 181 -2.18 9.67 -8.91
CA ALA A 181 -1.89 11.10 -8.99
C ALA A 181 -2.63 11.90 -7.91
N GLY A 182 -3.45 11.22 -7.10
CA GLY A 182 -4.27 11.83 -6.06
C GLY A 182 -5.69 12.17 -6.54
N PRO A 183 -6.58 12.53 -5.60
CA PRO A 183 -8.01 12.68 -5.85
C PRO A 183 -8.34 13.84 -6.81
N VAL A 184 -7.52 14.89 -6.83
CA VAL A 184 -7.72 16.04 -7.74
C VAL A 184 -7.42 15.65 -9.19
N LEU A 185 -6.48 14.72 -9.40
CA LEU A 185 -5.95 14.38 -10.72
C LEU A 185 -6.53 13.10 -11.32
N GLY A 186 -7.59 12.55 -10.72
CA GLY A 186 -8.40 11.53 -11.37
C GLY A 186 -8.33 10.12 -10.78
N ASP A 187 -7.97 9.99 -9.50
CA ASP A 187 -8.09 8.72 -8.74
C ASP A 187 -9.58 8.35 -8.47
N TRP A 188 -10.45 8.39 -9.49
CA TRP A 188 -11.91 8.24 -9.38
C TRP A 188 -12.36 6.81 -9.05
N GLY A 189 -11.50 5.82 -9.29
CA GLY A 189 -11.70 4.42 -8.87
C GLY A 189 -11.36 4.16 -7.40
N SER A 190 -10.73 5.12 -6.71
CA SER A 190 -10.40 5.00 -5.29
C SER A 190 -11.63 5.12 -4.39
N GLY A 191 -11.47 4.76 -3.11
CA GLY A 191 -12.50 4.93 -2.10
C GLY A 191 -12.88 6.40 -1.91
N TYR A 192 -11.90 7.32 -1.96
CA TYR A 192 -12.19 8.75 -1.98
C TYR A 192 -13.02 9.12 -3.22
N GLY A 193 -12.61 8.67 -4.41
CA GLY A 193 -13.29 8.97 -5.67
C GLY A 193 -14.74 8.49 -5.71
N ILE A 194 -15.00 7.28 -5.20
CA ILE A 194 -16.34 6.70 -5.06
C ILE A 194 -17.19 7.55 -4.10
N ALA A 195 -16.67 7.83 -2.91
CA ALA A 195 -17.40 8.57 -1.88
C ALA A 195 -17.65 10.05 -2.27
N ALA A 196 -16.69 10.72 -2.90
CA ALA A 196 -16.83 12.09 -3.38
C ALA A 196 -17.92 12.21 -4.45
N GLN A 197 -18.00 11.23 -5.37
CA GLN A 197 -19.11 11.16 -6.33
C GLN A 197 -20.45 10.93 -5.64
N ALA A 198 -20.50 10.12 -4.58
CA ALA A 198 -21.72 9.89 -3.80
C ALA A 198 -22.18 11.13 -3.01
N LEU A 199 -21.25 11.87 -2.38
CA LEU A 199 -21.53 13.16 -1.74
C LEU A 199 -22.07 14.17 -2.77
N THR A 200 -21.42 14.24 -3.93
CA THR A 200 -21.87 15.09 -5.05
C THR A 200 -23.28 14.71 -5.51
N ALA A 201 -23.57 13.41 -5.65
CA ALA A 201 -24.89 12.93 -6.01
C ALA A 201 -25.95 13.29 -4.95
N ALA A 202 -25.63 13.17 -3.66
CA ALA A 202 -26.52 13.53 -2.57
C ALA A 202 -26.89 15.03 -2.59
N VAL A 203 -25.90 15.91 -2.80
CA VAL A 203 -26.12 17.36 -2.93
C VAL A 203 -26.95 17.68 -4.18
N ARG A 204 -26.65 17.06 -5.32
CA ARG A 204 -27.41 17.26 -6.56
C ARG A 204 -28.86 16.81 -6.45
N ALA A 205 -29.11 15.71 -5.73
CA ALA A 205 -30.48 15.24 -5.48
C ALA A 205 -31.25 16.22 -4.59
N TYR A 206 -30.57 16.85 -3.63
CA TYR A 206 -31.16 17.84 -2.73
C TYR A 206 -31.49 19.17 -3.43
N ASP A 207 -30.56 19.70 -4.23
CA ASP A 207 -30.73 20.98 -4.93
C ASP A 207 -31.50 20.89 -6.26
N GLY A 208 -31.98 19.69 -6.61
CA GLY A 208 -32.80 19.43 -7.80
C GLY A 208 -32.04 19.27 -9.12
N ARG A 209 -30.70 19.29 -9.12
CA ARG A 209 -29.87 19.06 -10.33
C ARG A 209 -29.66 17.58 -10.66
N GLY A 210 -30.06 16.67 -9.78
CA GLY A 210 -29.89 15.23 -9.91
C GLY A 210 -31.19 14.47 -9.59
N PRO A 211 -31.28 13.19 -9.99
CA PRO A 211 -32.40 12.35 -9.60
C PRO A 211 -32.38 12.09 -8.09
N TYR A 212 -33.54 11.69 -7.55
CA TYR A 212 -33.61 11.14 -6.21
C TYR A 212 -32.67 9.93 -6.08
N THR A 213 -32.01 9.79 -4.92
CA THR A 213 -31.15 8.66 -4.60
C THR A 213 -31.22 8.31 -3.11
N ALA A 214 -31.15 7.02 -2.81
CA ALA A 214 -31.03 6.49 -1.46
C ALA A 214 -29.70 6.88 -0.77
N LEU A 215 -28.72 7.38 -1.54
CA LEU A 215 -27.46 7.89 -1.01
C LEU A 215 -27.69 9.04 -0.04
N THR A 216 -28.59 9.99 -0.36
CA THR A 216 -28.84 11.17 0.48
C THR A 216 -29.24 10.78 1.92
N PRO A 217 -30.36 10.08 2.17
CA PRO A 217 -30.74 9.71 3.53
C PRO A 217 -29.74 8.75 4.20
N SER A 218 -29.03 7.93 3.44
CA SER A 218 -28.08 6.95 4.01
C SER A 218 -26.77 7.60 4.47
N ILE A 219 -26.25 8.56 3.70
CA ILE A 219 -25.07 9.36 4.08
C ILE A 219 -25.39 10.22 5.29
N LEU A 220 -26.53 10.93 5.29
CA LEU A 220 -26.92 11.76 6.43
C LEU A 220 -27.00 10.93 7.73
N ARG A 221 -27.62 9.75 7.67
CA ARG A 221 -27.68 8.83 8.82
C ARG A 221 -26.30 8.36 9.26
N LYS A 222 -25.39 8.05 8.34
CA LYS A 222 -24.03 7.61 8.65
C LYS A 222 -23.21 8.72 9.33
N LEU A 223 -23.46 9.97 8.96
CA LEU A 223 -22.74 11.14 9.44
C LEU A 223 -23.42 11.85 10.62
N ASP A 224 -24.59 11.37 11.05
CA ASP A 224 -25.43 11.98 12.08
C ASP A 224 -25.80 13.45 11.75
N LEU A 225 -26.13 13.71 10.49
CA LEU A 225 -26.51 15.03 9.99
C LEU A 225 -28.02 15.13 9.79
N SER A 226 -28.59 16.29 10.08
CA SER A 226 -30.05 16.50 9.98
C SER A 226 -30.49 16.92 8.58
N SER A 227 -29.59 17.52 7.79
CA SER A 227 -29.90 18.04 6.46
C SER A 227 -28.70 17.94 5.48
N PRO A 228 -28.94 17.87 4.16
CA PRO A 228 -27.87 17.92 3.16
C PRO A 228 -27.05 19.21 3.19
N ASP A 229 -27.58 20.33 3.69
CA ASP A 229 -26.84 21.59 3.83
C ASP A 229 -25.65 21.47 4.78
N GLU A 230 -25.74 20.60 5.80
CA GLU A 230 -24.66 20.33 6.75
C GLU A 230 -23.47 19.57 6.13
N LEU A 231 -23.66 18.96 4.95
CA LEU A 231 -22.57 18.25 4.24
C LEU A 231 -21.42 19.19 3.88
N ILE A 232 -21.70 20.47 3.64
CA ILE A 232 -20.69 21.48 3.34
C ILE A 232 -19.77 21.64 4.56
N GLY A 233 -20.36 21.93 5.73
CA GLY A 233 -19.62 22.10 6.98
C GLY A 233 -18.85 20.84 7.35
N TRP A 234 -19.47 19.67 7.21
CA TRP A 234 -18.81 18.39 7.46
C TRP A 234 -17.64 18.12 6.51
N THR A 235 -17.76 18.44 5.22
CA THR A 235 -16.71 18.17 4.22
C THR A 235 -15.48 19.06 4.44
N TYR A 236 -15.69 20.35 4.73
CA TYR A 236 -14.59 21.30 4.88
C TYR A 236 -14.01 21.40 6.29
N SER A 237 -14.61 20.74 7.29
CA SER A 237 -14.09 20.72 8.67
C SER A 237 -12.83 19.87 8.85
N ASP A 238 -12.60 18.89 7.97
CA ASP A 238 -11.46 17.99 8.03
C ASP A 238 -11.07 17.54 6.60
N PRO A 239 -9.84 17.84 6.14
CA PRO A 239 -9.36 17.52 4.79
C PRO A 239 -9.00 16.04 4.59
N SER A 240 -9.17 15.18 5.60
CA SER A 240 -8.80 13.76 5.55
C SER A 240 -9.51 12.98 4.44
N TRP A 241 -8.74 12.45 3.49
CA TRP A 241 -9.28 11.61 2.42
C TRP A 241 -9.85 10.30 2.94
N ALA A 242 -9.23 9.73 3.99
CA ALA A 242 -9.68 8.48 4.61
C ALA A 242 -11.08 8.62 5.22
N ARG A 243 -11.40 9.79 5.80
CA ARG A 243 -12.73 10.09 6.34
C ARG A 243 -13.81 10.11 5.26
N ILE A 244 -13.48 10.63 4.07
CA ILE A 244 -14.38 10.60 2.91
C ILE A 244 -14.51 9.18 2.38
N ALA A 245 -13.38 8.47 2.17
CA ALA A 245 -13.36 7.09 1.69
C ALA A 245 -14.13 6.11 2.59
N ALA A 246 -14.24 6.39 3.89
CA ALA A 246 -15.04 5.60 4.83
C ALA A 246 -16.55 5.56 4.52
N LEU A 247 -17.04 6.36 3.56
CA LEU A 247 -18.41 6.32 3.05
C LEU A 247 -18.65 5.24 1.98
N VAL A 248 -17.62 4.60 1.42
CA VAL A 248 -17.75 3.55 0.39
C VAL A 248 -18.76 2.46 0.79
N PRO A 249 -18.76 1.92 2.03
CA PRO A 249 -19.75 0.90 2.42
C PRO A 249 -21.21 1.39 2.31
N VAL A 250 -21.47 2.68 2.50
CA VAL A 250 -22.82 3.27 2.30
C VAL A 250 -23.19 3.24 0.82
N VAL A 251 -22.25 3.58 -0.06
CA VAL A 251 -22.46 3.56 -1.52
C VAL A 251 -22.76 2.13 -2.00
N VAL A 252 -21.96 1.16 -1.54
CA VAL A 252 -22.18 -0.26 -1.82
C VAL A 252 -23.57 -0.69 -1.34
N SER A 253 -23.92 -0.39 -0.08
CA SER A 253 -25.23 -0.77 0.48
C SER A 253 -26.41 -0.17 -0.31
N CYS A 254 -26.31 1.09 -0.76
CA CYS A 254 -27.34 1.69 -1.60
C CYS A 254 -27.44 1.01 -2.97
N ALA A 255 -26.31 0.69 -3.60
CA ALA A 255 -26.29 -0.03 -4.88
C ALA A 255 -26.91 -1.43 -4.76
N GLU A 256 -26.61 -2.16 -3.69
CA GLU A 256 -27.20 -3.47 -3.37
C GLU A 256 -28.72 -3.38 -3.09
N GLY A 257 -29.19 -2.22 -2.63
CA GLY A 257 -30.60 -1.86 -2.49
C GLY A 257 -31.30 -1.47 -3.80
N GLY A 258 -30.59 -1.48 -4.93
CA GLY A 258 -31.14 -1.15 -6.26
C GLY A 258 -31.10 0.34 -6.60
N ASP A 259 -30.32 1.16 -5.88
CA ASP A 259 -30.16 2.57 -6.24
C ASP A 259 -29.32 2.72 -7.52
N GLU A 260 -29.94 3.24 -8.58
CA GLU A 260 -29.28 3.37 -9.90
C GLU A 260 -28.12 4.37 -9.89
N VAL A 261 -28.17 5.40 -9.04
CA VAL A 261 -27.09 6.40 -8.93
C VAL A 261 -25.86 5.78 -8.30
N ALA A 262 -26.03 5.06 -7.19
CA ALA A 262 -24.97 4.30 -6.53
C ALA A 262 -24.40 3.21 -7.45
N ASN A 263 -25.25 2.47 -8.17
CA ASN A 263 -24.83 1.49 -9.16
C ASN A 263 -23.97 2.12 -10.27
N LYS A 264 -24.36 3.28 -10.79
CA LYS A 264 -23.59 4.01 -11.80
C LYS A 264 -22.23 4.45 -11.28
N ILE A 265 -22.16 4.98 -10.05
CA ILE A 265 -20.90 5.40 -9.43
C ILE A 265 -19.92 4.22 -9.34
N LEU A 266 -20.39 3.05 -8.88
CA LEU A 266 -19.54 1.88 -8.72
C LEU A 266 -19.12 1.26 -10.06
N ARG A 267 -20.00 1.25 -11.07
CA ARG A 267 -19.64 0.84 -12.43
C ARG A 267 -18.58 1.76 -13.04
N ASN A 268 -18.69 3.07 -12.83
CA ASN A 268 -17.67 4.02 -13.29
C ASN A 268 -16.32 3.76 -12.59
N ALA A 269 -16.32 3.56 -11.27
CA ALA A 269 -15.10 3.23 -10.52
C ALA A 269 -14.44 1.94 -11.05
N VAL A 270 -15.21 0.89 -11.34
CA VAL A 270 -14.72 -0.34 -11.98
C VAL A 270 -14.03 -0.05 -13.31
N GLN A 271 -14.62 0.80 -14.16
CA GLN A 271 -14.00 1.15 -15.45
C GLN A 271 -12.71 1.94 -15.29
N GLU A 272 -12.62 2.86 -14.33
CA GLU A 272 -11.40 3.62 -14.04
C GLU A 272 -10.26 2.72 -13.54
N LEU A 273 -10.56 1.81 -12.61
CA LEU A 273 -9.61 0.82 -12.10
C LEU A 273 -9.13 -0.12 -13.22
N ALA A 274 -10.05 -0.67 -14.00
CA ALA A 274 -9.71 -1.54 -15.12
C ALA A 274 -8.88 -0.80 -16.17
N SER A 275 -9.24 0.44 -16.51
CA SER A 275 -8.50 1.25 -17.49
C SER A 275 -7.07 1.52 -17.03
N SER A 276 -6.85 1.74 -15.73
CA SER A 276 -5.53 1.92 -15.14
C SER A 276 -4.65 0.69 -15.31
N VAL A 277 -5.17 -0.51 -15.02
CA VAL A 277 -4.45 -1.77 -15.24
C VAL A 277 -4.16 -1.98 -16.73
N LYS A 278 -5.17 -1.80 -17.59
CA LYS A 278 -5.02 -1.96 -19.04
C LYS A 278 -3.93 -1.03 -19.61
N ALA A 279 -3.82 0.19 -19.10
CA ALA A 279 -2.78 1.13 -19.51
C ALA A 279 -1.36 0.66 -19.12
N VAL A 280 -1.19 0.06 -17.95
CA VAL A 280 0.10 -0.52 -17.51
C VAL A 280 0.45 -1.73 -18.38
N VAL A 281 -0.47 -2.69 -18.52
CA VAL A 281 -0.29 -3.92 -19.30
C VAL A 281 0.13 -3.62 -20.74
N ARG A 282 -0.53 -2.66 -21.40
CA ARG A 282 -0.20 -2.26 -22.78
C ARG A 282 1.17 -1.61 -22.92
N ARG A 283 1.55 -0.71 -21.99
CA ARG A 283 2.86 -0.03 -22.07
C ARG A 283 4.02 -0.99 -21.85
N LEU A 284 3.84 -1.95 -20.97
CA LEU A 284 4.86 -2.94 -20.63
C LEU A 284 4.84 -4.18 -21.52
N HIS A 285 3.81 -4.34 -22.35
CA HIS A 285 3.58 -5.54 -23.16
C HIS A 285 3.57 -6.82 -22.29
N LEU A 286 2.95 -6.75 -21.10
CA LEU A 286 2.92 -7.87 -20.14
C LEU A 286 2.16 -9.11 -20.65
N CYS A 287 1.33 -8.93 -21.68
CA CYS A 287 0.51 -9.98 -22.28
C CYS A 287 1.06 -10.48 -23.62
N GLY A 288 2.34 -10.20 -23.92
CA GLY A 288 2.95 -10.60 -25.19
C GLY A 288 2.46 -9.78 -26.39
N GLU A 289 2.96 -10.12 -27.58
CA GLU A 289 2.55 -9.43 -28.83
C GLU A 289 1.12 -9.79 -29.27
N ASP A 290 0.64 -10.99 -28.92
CA ASP A 290 -0.68 -11.48 -29.28
C ASP A 290 -1.76 -11.18 -28.22
N GLY A 291 -1.36 -10.65 -27.06
CA GLY A 291 -2.23 -10.26 -25.96
C GLY A 291 -2.67 -11.40 -25.04
N ASN A 292 -2.12 -12.62 -25.20
CA ASN A 292 -2.58 -13.81 -24.48
C ASN A 292 -1.60 -14.33 -23.43
N ASP A 293 -0.37 -13.82 -23.36
CA ASP A 293 0.60 -14.31 -22.38
C ASP A 293 0.08 -14.11 -20.95
N PRO A 294 0.30 -15.10 -20.07
CA PRO A 294 -0.14 -15.00 -18.69
C PRO A 294 0.68 -13.99 -17.92
N PHE A 295 0.02 -13.15 -17.12
CA PHE A 295 0.70 -12.23 -16.20
C PHE A 295 -0.05 -12.13 -14.87
N PRO A 296 0.67 -12.02 -13.73
CA PRO A 296 0.03 -11.86 -12.44
C PRO A 296 -0.53 -10.44 -12.31
N LEU A 297 -1.76 -10.34 -11.80
CA LEU A 297 -2.40 -9.11 -11.37
C LEU A 297 -2.64 -9.18 -9.86
N VAL A 298 -1.75 -8.57 -9.08
CA VAL A 298 -1.89 -8.51 -7.63
C VAL A 298 -2.91 -7.44 -7.26
N MET A 299 -3.92 -7.80 -6.46
CA MET A 299 -4.99 -6.88 -6.05
C MET A 299 -4.91 -6.61 -4.56
N VAL A 300 -4.85 -5.33 -4.18
CA VAL A 300 -4.70 -4.90 -2.78
C VAL A 300 -5.64 -3.74 -2.45
N GLY A 301 -6.17 -3.73 -1.23
CA GLY A 301 -6.93 -2.61 -0.67
C GLY A 301 -8.43 -2.88 -0.54
N GLY A 302 -9.03 -2.27 0.49
CA GLY A 302 -10.40 -2.56 0.92
C GLY A 302 -11.50 -2.24 -0.09
N VAL A 303 -11.23 -1.48 -1.15
CA VAL A 303 -12.21 -1.27 -2.24
C VAL A 303 -12.34 -2.52 -3.12
N LEU A 304 -11.28 -3.34 -3.22
CA LEU A 304 -11.26 -4.56 -4.03
C LEU A 304 -11.73 -5.79 -3.24
N GLU A 305 -11.92 -5.67 -1.92
CA GLU A 305 -12.45 -6.74 -1.09
C GLU A 305 -13.92 -7.01 -1.42
N ALA A 306 -14.29 -8.29 -1.48
CA ALA A 306 -15.64 -8.70 -1.86
C ALA A 306 -16.67 -8.26 -0.81
N ASN A 307 -17.74 -7.58 -1.25
CA ASN A 307 -18.95 -7.38 -0.44
C ASN A 307 -20.06 -8.35 -0.88
N ASN A 308 -21.09 -8.49 -0.06
CA ASN A 308 -22.09 -9.56 -0.18
C ASN A 308 -22.75 -9.67 -1.57
N LYS A 309 -23.21 -8.56 -2.15
CA LYS A 309 -23.83 -8.56 -3.49
C LYS A 309 -23.02 -7.77 -4.51
N TRP A 310 -22.28 -6.76 -4.08
CA TRP A 310 -21.49 -5.91 -4.98
C TRP A 310 -19.98 -6.07 -4.78
N ASP A 311 -19.36 -6.74 -5.74
CA ASP A 311 -17.95 -7.11 -5.72
C ASP A 311 -17.18 -6.33 -6.79
N ILE A 312 -16.59 -5.20 -6.38
CA ILE A 312 -15.83 -4.32 -7.26
C ILE A 312 -14.61 -5.05 -7.84
N GLY A 313 -13.89 -5.83 -7.02
CA GLY A 313 -12.71 -6.57 -7.44
C GLY A 313 -13.03 -7.57 -8.56
N ARG A 314 -14.10 -8.35 -8.41
CA ARG A 314 -14.55 -9.27 -9.46
C ARG A 314 -14.97 -8.56 -10.74
N GLU A 315 -15.70 -7.45 -10.64
CA GLU A 315 -16.11 -6.68 -11.83
C GLU A 315 -14.92 -6.04 -12.56
N VAL A 316 -13.89 -5.61 -11.82
CA VAL A 316 -12.62 -5.13 -12.41
C VAL A 316 -11.94 -6.27 -13.17
N ILE A 317 -11.81 -7.46 -12.57
CA ILE A 317 -11.24 -8.64 -13.24
C ILE A 317 -12.03 -8.97 -14.51
N ASN A 318 -13.37 -9.00 -14.43
CA ASN A 318 -14.23 -9.24 -15.59
C ASN A 318 -14.00 -8.23 -16.73
N CYS A 319 -13.75 -6.96 -16.40
CA CYS A 319 -13.47 -5.92 -17.39
C CYS A 319 -12.07 -6.07 -18.02
N ILE A 320 -11.09 -6.53 -17.25
CA ILE A 320 -9.72 -6.76 -17.72
C ILE A 320 -9.66 -8.03 -18.58
N HIS A 321 -10.29 -9.12 -18.14
CA HIS A 321 -10.26 -10.42 -18.81
C HIS A 321 -10.85 -10.38 -20.23
N LYS A 322 -11.75 -9.44 -20.53
CA LYS A 322 -12.27 -9.21 -21.90
C LYS A 322 -11.20 -8.77 -22.89
N ASP A 323 -10.20 -8.01 -22.43
CA ASP A 323 -9.10 -7.52 -23.27
C ASP A 323 -7.85 -8.39 -23.11
N PHE A 324 -7.68 -9.02 -21.94
CA PHE A 324 -6.49 -9.77 -21.56
C PHE A 324 -6.88 -11.10 -20.90
N PRO A 325 -7.17 -12.16 -21.68
CA PRO A 325 -7.57 -13.47 -21.15
C PRO A 325 -6.51 -14.12 -20.26
N GLY A 326 -5.23 -13.81 -20.48
CA GLY A 326 -4.09 -14.30 -19.67
C GLY A 326 -3.95 -13.68 -18.28
N VAL A 327 -4.81 -12.73 -17.89
CA VAL A 327 -4.73 -12.12 -16.55
C VAL A 327 -4.91 -13.17 -15.45
N HIS A 328 -3.95 -13.23 -14.53
CA HIS A 328 -3.99 -14.11 -13.37
C HIS A 328 -4.15 -13.29 -12.07
N PRO A 329 -5.38 -13.07 -11.59
CA PRO A 329 -5.61 -12.27 -10.38
C PRO A 329 -5.08 -12.98 -9.13
N ILE A 330 -4.35 -12.23 -8.30
CA ILE A 330 -3.76 -12.73 -7.05
C ILE A 330 -4.20 -11.82 -5.91
N CYS A 331 -4.80 -12.42 -4.88
CA CYS A 331 -4.92 -11.79 -3.56
C CYS A 331 -3.70 -12.21 -2.73
N PRO A 332 -2.86 -11.28 -2.25
CA PRO A 332 -1.69 -11.62 -1.45
C PRO A 332 -2.04 -12.46 -0.23
N LYS A 333 -1.23 -13.49 0.05
CA LYS A 333 -1.34 -14.31 1.27
C LYS A 333 -0.57 -13.70 2.45
N VAL A 334 0.28 -12.73 2.17
CA VAL A 334 1.18 -12.07 3.13
C VAL A 334 1.02 -10.56 3.01
N GLU A 335 1.34 -9.83 4.08
CA GLU A 335 1.28 -8.36 4.07
C GLU A 335 2.40 -7.76 3.21
N PRO A 336 2.24 -6.53 2.68
CA PRO A 336 3.25 -5.89 1.84
C PRO A 336 4.63 -5.75 2.51
N ALA A 337 4.70 -5.56 3.83
CA ALA A 337 5.97 -5.52 4.57
C ALA A 337 6.79 -6.83 4.42
N ILE A 338 6.12 -7.99 4.32
CA ILE A 338 6.78 -9.27 4.01
C ILE A 338 7.25 -9.25 2.55
N GLY A 339 6.44 -8.74 1.62
CA GLY A 339 6.84 -8.51 0.24
C GLY A 339 8.12 -7.66 0.14
N ALA A 340 8.21 -6.57 0.89
CA ALA A 340 9.40 -5.74 0.98
C ALA A 340 10.63 -6.52 1.51
N ALA A 341 10.47 -7.31 2.57
CA ALA A 341 11.57 -8.13 3.09
C ALA A 341 12.07 -9.14 2.03
N LEU A 342 11.16 -9.78 1.29
CA LEU A 342 11.52 -10.67 0.19
C LEU A 342 12.23 -9.95 -0.95
N LEU A 343 11.91 -8.68 -1.22
CA LEU A 343 12.67 -7.85 -2.16
C LEU A 343 14.09 -7.62 -1.67
N ALA A 344 14.27 -7.18 -0.42
CA ALA A 344 15.59 -7.01 0.18
C ALA A 344 16.45 -8.28 0.04
N TRP A 345 15.85 -9.44 0.31
CA TRP A 345 16.49 -10.73 0.16
C TRP A 345 16.92 -11.01 -1.30
N ASN A 346 16.01 -10.84 -2.26
CA ASN A 346 16.28 -11.05 -3.68
C ASN A 346 17.35 -10.09 -4.22
N PHE A 347 17.37 -8.85 -3.76
CA PHE A 347 18.40 -7.90 -4.15
C PHE A 347 19.77 -8.33 -3.62
N LEU A 348 19.89 -8.72 -2.34
CA LEU A 348 21.14 -9.25 -1.79
C LEU A 348 21.65 -10.46 -2.59
N ALA A 349 20.74 -11.39 -2.97
CA ALA A 349 21.10 -12.57 -3.76
C ALA A 349 21.74 -12.22 -5.11
N ARG A 350 21.36 -11.09 -5.71
CA ARG A 350 21.92 -10.61 -7.00
C ARG A 350 23.31 -9.99 -6.86
N TYR A 351 23.62 -9.36 -5.71
CA TYR A 351 24.93 -8.76 -5.45
C TYR A 351 25.98 -9.80 -5.01
N SER A 352 25.54 -10.95 -4.50
CA SER A 352 26.42 -12.04 -4.04
C SER A 352 26.78 -13.06 -5.14
N ARG A 353 26.33 -12.87 -6.38
CA ARG A 353 26.61 -13.71 -7.56
C ARG A 353 27.58 -13.02 -8.50
#